data_AF-S3HYU2-F1
#
_entry.id   AF-S3HYU2-F1
#
_cell.length_a   1.000
_cell.length_b   1.000
_cell.length_c   1.000
_cell.angle_alpha   90.00
_cell.angle_beta   90.00
_cell.angle_gamma   90.00
#
_symmetry.space_group_name_H-M   'P 1'
#
loop_
_entity.id
_entity.type
_entity.pdbx_description
1 polymer ?
#
loop_
_entity_poly.entity_id
_entity_poly.type
_entity_poly.pdbx_seq_one_letter_code
_entity_poly.pdbx_strand_id
1 'polypeptide(L)'
;MAAVFERTNQYFNARSQAAERNRHAVLLLQVGAAAVLLTLAFAGIAQAGGPVGGFGVGVLIVFAGIAIGGLLGFLFSVPRVLAKDNSITPTVAATTSTTAGTSPRAAALDDQNVSGKERLLGSNTNLERISEWLTTMLVGVGLTEVDSLGDSFRSFSDFLAERATLAGGSQSAGILPTVGPFLLIAGSVSGFIFFYLYTRLYLSPLFLYVETLLTNPGAAELKTEVAEEVRHLATSLPQNDPMISYASRAASLSVSDSLNVIASQLYQSDGYDKAIDLGNKLAATPAAKLSRYWFLMAAAYGQKHHYLPSDASAEERRTTRNSVLNAAHKAVELSDSARSSLKALTDRDAIDNDLQDFANDPDFKRIVE
;
A
#
# COMPACT_ATOMS: atom_id res chain seq x y z
N MET A 1 33.28 -3.05 -11.19
CA MET A 1 32.22 -2.44 -12.02
C MET A 1 30.81 -2.88 -11.61
N ALA A 2 30.57 -4.18 -11.36
CA ALA A 2 29.26 -4.69 -10.94
C ALA A 2 28.66 -4.02 -9.70
N ALA A 3 29.44 -3.80 -8.63
CA ALA A 3 28.98 -3.14 -7.40
C ALA A 3 28.62 -1.65 -7.55
N VAL A 4 29.10 -0.99 -8.61
CA VAL A 4 28.71 0.38 -8.97
C VAL A 4 27.40 0.34 -9.76
N PHE A 5 27.26 -0.61 -10.67
CA PHE A 5 26.04 -0.81 -11.46
C PHE A 5 24.83 -1.18 -10.58
N GLU A 6 25.04 -2.03 -9.58
CA GLU A 6 24.02 -2.47 -8.62
C GLU A 6 23.56 -1.33 -7.69
N ARG A 7 24.51 -0.51 -7.20
CA ARG A 7 24.19 0.73 -6.49
C ARG A 7 23.41 1.70 -7.38
N THR A 8 23.82 1.86 -8.63
CA THR A 8 23.18 2.80 -9.56
C THR A 8 21.74 2.38 -9.89
N ASN A 9 21.47 1.08 -10.06
CA ASN A 9 20.12 0.55 -10.26
C ASN A 9 19.23 0.69 -9.03
N GLN A 10 19.76 0.48 -7.81
CA GLN A 10 19.01 0.76 -6.58
C GLN A 10 18.64 2.25 -6.46
N TYR A 11 19.56 3.15 -6.79
CA TYR A 11 19.29 4.59 -6.79
C TYR A 11 18.26 4.98 -7.86
N PHE A 12 18.29 4.37 -9.05
CA PHE A 12 17.36 4.66 -10.14
C PHE A 12 15.94 4.19 -9.83
N ASN A 13 15.80 2.97 -9.27
CA ASN A 13 14.51 2.40 -8.87
C ASN A 13 13.89 3.13 -7.66
N ALA A 14 14.72 3.54 -6.70
CA ALA A 14 14.25 4.39 -5.60
C ALA A 14 13.78 5.77 -6.11
N ARG A 15 14.45 6.33 -7.12
CA ARG A 15 14.06 7.61 -7.75
C ARG A 15 12.76 7.49 -8.55
N SER A 16 12.52 6.39 -9.25
CA SER A 16 11.30 6.18 -10.05
C SER A 16 10.07 5.95 -9.17
N GLN A 17 10.19 5.14 -8.10
CA GLN A 17 9.12 4.95 -7.12
C GLN A 17 8.85 6.23 -6.30
N ALA A 18 9.89 6.99 -5.97
CA ALA A 18 9.73 8.32 -5.38
C ALA A 18 9.06 9.29 -6.35
N ALA A 19 9.37 9.22 -7.66
CA ALA A 19 8.78 10.09 -8.68
C ALA A 19 7.28 9.85 -8.90
N GLU A 20 6.81 8.60 -8.88
CA GLU A 20 5.37 8.27 -9.00
C GLU A 20 4.56 8.73 -7.79
N ARG A 21 5.06 8.50 -6.56
CA ARG A 21 4.42 9.01 -5.33
C ARG A 21 4.43 10.53 -5.29
N ASN A 22 5.51 11.14 -5.77
CA ASN A 22 5.60 12.59 -5.88
C ASN A 22 4.61 13.14 -6.91
N ARG A 23 4.29 12.42 -7.99
CA ARG A 23 3.32 12.86 -8.99
C ARG A 23 1.91 13.04 -8.40
N HIS A 24 1.42 12.08 -7.61
CA HIS A 24 0.11 12.22 -6.95
C HIS A 24 0.10 13.30 -5.86
N ALA A 25 1.18 13.41 -5.08
CA ALA A 25 1.32 14.47 -4.09
C ALA A 25 1.37 15.87 -4.75
N VAL A 26 2.10 15.99 -5.86
CA VAL A 26 2.17 17.21 -6.68
C VAL A 26 0.83 17.52 -7.31
N LEU A 27 0.09 16.53 -7.81
CA LEU A 27 -1.26 16.75 -8.34
C LEU A 27 -2.22 17.27 -7.26
N LEU A 28 -2.20 16.70 -6.06
CA LEU A 28 -3.02 17.19 -4.94
C LEU A 28 -2.63 18.62 -4.54
N LEU A 29 -1.33 18.91 -4.50
CA LEU A 29 -0.82 20.25 -4.21
C LEU A 29 -1.21 21.25 -5.31
N GLN A 30 -1.16 20.86 -6.58
CA GLN A 30 -1.61 21.66 -7.71
C GLN A 30 -3.11 21.95 -7.65
N VAL A 31 -3.94 20.96 -7.33
CA VAL A 31 -5.39 21.13 -7.16
C VAL A 31 -5.69 22.07 -6.00
N GLY A 32 -5.02 21.90 -4.85
CA GLY A 32 -5.16 22.79 -3.70
C GLY A 32 -4.73 24.23 -4.01
N ALA A 33 -3.58 24.40 -4.66
CA ALA A 33 -3.09 25.72 -5.07
C ALA A 33 -4.04 26.37 -6.10
N ALA A 34 -4.56 25.60 -7.06
CA ALA A 34 -5.53 26.09 -8.03
C ALA A 34 -6.83 26.54 -7.35
N ALA A 35 -7.34 25.80 -6.36
CA ALA A 35 -8.53 26.18 -5.60
C ALA A 35 -8.31 27.49 -4.82
N VAL A 36 -7.14 27.67 -4.19
CA VAL A 36 -6.77 28.92 -3.50
C VAL A 36 -6.67 30.09 -4.48
N LEU A 37 -5.98 29.90 -5.61
CA LEU A 37 -5.84 30.94 -6.63
C LEU A 37 -7.19 31.34 -7.23
N LEU A 38 -8.07 30.38 -7.52
CA LEU A 38 -9.43 30.65 -7.98
C LEU A 38 -10.22 31.43 -6.93
N THR A 39 -10.13 31.04 -5.65
CA THR A 39 -10.80 31.77 -4.55
C THR A 39 -10.30 33.22 -4.46
N LEU A 40 -8.99 33.44 -4.54
CA LEU A 40 -8.41 34.79 -4.55
C LEU A 40 -8.81 35.60 -5.79
N ALA A 41 -8.88 34.97 -6.97
CA ALA A 41 -9.31 35.62 -8.19
C ALA A 41 -10.77 36.08 -8.10
N PHE A 42 -11.67 35.21 -7.61
CA PHE A 42 -13.08 35.57 -7.41
C PHE A 42 -13.29 36.55 -6.27
N ALA A 43 -12.43 36.54 -5.24
CA ALA A 43 -12.39 37.60 -4.23
C ALA A 43 -12.01 38.96 -4.83
N GLY A 44 -11.09 39.00 -5.79
CA GLY A 44 -10.79 40.20 -6.57
C GLY A 44 -11.97 40.66 -7.43
N ILE A 45 -12.62 39.73 -8.15
CA ILE A 45 -13.80 40.01 -8.98
C ILE A 45 -14.98 40.51 -8.12
N ALA A 46 -15.15 40.00 -6.91
CA ALA A 46 -16.18 40.43 -5.97
C ALA A 46 -16.07 41.92 -5.57
N GLN A 47 -14.89 42.52 -5.75
CA GLN A 47 -14.70 43.96 -5.52
C GLN A 47 -15.18 44.82 -6.69
N ALA A 48 -15.53 44.24 -7.83
CA ALA A 48 -16.07 44.96 -8.98
C ALA A 48 -17.51 45.43 -8.71
N GLY A 49 -17.90 46.55 -9.31
CA GLY A 49 -19.30 46.99 -9.31
C GLY A 49 -20.18 46.20 -10.27
N GLY A 50 -21.49 46.30 -10.09
CA GLY A 50 -22.46 45.73 -11.04
C GLY A 50 -22.49 44.20 -11.07
N PRO A 51 -23.08 43.59 -12.12
CA PRO A 51 -23.33 42.15 -12.20
C PRO A 51 -22.07 41.28 -12.02
N VAL A 52 -20.91 41.83 -12.36
CA VAL A 52 -19.60 41.17 -12.24
C VAL A 52 -19.22 40.93 -10.78
N GLY A 53 -19.42 41.92 -9.91
CA GLY A 53 -19.21 41.77 -8.46
C GLY A 53 -20.14 40.74 -7.84
N GLY A 54 -21.41 40.78 -8.22
CA GLY A 54 -22.42 39.81 -7.75
C GLY A 54 -22.08 38.37 -8.17
N PHE A 55 -21.55 38.17 -9.37
CA PHE A 55 -21.06 36.87 -9.82
C PHE A 55 -19.86 36.40 -8.98
N GLY A 56 -18.89 37.28 -8.71
CA GLY A 56 -17.75 36.98 -7.84
C GLY A 56 -18.19 36.52 -6.44
N VAL A 57 -19.10 37.26 -5.81
CA VAL A 57 -19.68 36.90 -4.50
C VAL A 57 -20.42 35.56 -4.58
N GLY A 58 -21.22 35.32 -5.62
CA GLY A 58 -21.93 34.06 -5.81
C GLY A 58 -21.00 32.84 -5.87
N VAL A 59 -19.89 32.93 -6.60
CA VAL A 59 -18.89 31.84 -6.67
C VAL A 59 -18.20 31.60 -5.33
N LEU A 60 -17.88 32.67 -4.58
CA LEU A 60 -17.30 32.55 -3.25
C LEU A 60 -18.25 31.84 -2.27
N ILE A 61 -19.55 32.13 -2.34
CA ILE A 61 -20.57 31.45 -1.53
C ILE A 61 -20.58 29.95 -1.84
N VAL A 62 -20.52 29.58 -3.12
CA VAL A 62 -20.45 28.17 -3.53
C VAL A 62 -19.18 27.50 -3.00
N PHE A 63 -18.02 28.15 -3.10
CA PHE A 63 -16.76 27.61 -2.57
C PHE A 63 -16.75 27.48 -1.05
N ALA A 64 -17.31 28.45 -0.34
CA ALA A 64 -17.50 28.35 1.11
C ALA A 64 -18.39 27.16 1.48
N GLY A 65 -19.49 26.98 0.74
CA GLY A 65 -20.36 25.82 0.88
C GLY A 65 -19.59 24.51 0.63
N ILE A 66 -18.90 24.38 -0.50
CA ILE A 66 -18.11 23.19 -0.85
C ILE A 66 -17.07 22.89 0.23
N ALA A 67 -16.42 23.89 0.80
CA ALA A 67 -15.43 23.71 1.87
C ALA A 67 -16.07 23.17 3.16
N ILE A 68 -17.17 23.78 3.61
CA ILE A 68 -17.91 23.35 4.82
C ILE A 68 -18.48 21.94 4.61
N GLY A 69 -19.18 21.75 3.50
CA GLY A 69 -19.73 20.47 3.09
C GLY A 69 -18.66 19.40 2.95
N GLY A 70 -17.56 19.71 2.30
CA GLY A 70 -16.43 18.81 2.09
C GLY A 70 -15.76 18.40 3.38
N LEU A 71 -15.59 19.31 4.33
CA LEU A 71 -15.09 19.01 5.67
C LEU A 71 -16.00 18.01 6.40
N LEU A 72 -17.32 18.24 6.36
CA LEU A 72 -18.29 17.32 6.95
C LEU A 72 -18.29 15.97 6.22
N GLY A 73 -18.35 15.98 4.89
CA GLY A 73 -18.34 14.79 4.05
C GLY A 73 -17.10 13.93 4.31
N PHE A 74 -15.93 14.57 4.44
CA PHE A 74 -14.70 13.92 4.88
C PHE A 74 -14.85 13.34 6.29
N LEU A 75 -15.26 14.13 7.29
CA LEU A 75 -15.42 13.67 8.68
C LEU A 75 -16.33 12.45 8.80
N PHE A 76 -17.44 12.42 8.05
CA PHE A 76 -18.38 11.30 8.04
C PHE A 76 -17.95 10.11 7.17
N SER A 77 -16.98 10.30 6.28
CA SER A 77 -16.49 9.25 5.38
C SER A 77 -15.17 8.63 5.80
N VAL A 78 -14.45 9.20 6.78
CA VAL A 78 -13.25 8.57 7.36
C VAL A 78 -13.61 7.13 7.72
N PRO A 79 -12.99 6.14 7.07
CA PRO A 79 -13.35 4.76 7.27
C PRO A 79 -13.10 4.38 8.74
N ARG A 80 -14.10 3.75 9.37
CA ARG A 80 -14.03 3.26 10.75
C ARG A 80 -13.27 1.95 10.74
N VAL A 81 -11.97 2.03 10.93
CA VAL A 81 -11.05 0.89 10.88
C VAL A 81 -10.34 0.89 12.25
N LEU A 82 -11.01 0.43 13.32
CA LEU A 82 -10.94 -0.90 13.95
C LEU A 82 -9.79 -1.02 15.02
N ALA A 83 -10.11 -1.03 16.34
CA ALA A 83 -9.23 -1.50 17.42
C ALA A 83 -9.97 -2.30 18.54
N LYS A 84 -9.48 -3.46 19.01
CA LYS A 84 -10.07 -4.16 20.18
C LYS A 84 -9.10 -4.27 21.34
N ASP A 85 -9.62 -3.96 22.54
CA ASP A 85 -9.03 -4.24 23.85
C ASP A 85 -9.03 -5.74 24.22
N ASN A 86 -7.97 -6.12 24.91
CA ASN A 86 -7.75 -7.41 25.56
C ASN A 86 -8.86 -7.75 26.57
N SER A 87 -9.75 -8.66 26.17
CA SER A 87 -10.55 -9.47 27.10
C SER A 87 -10.02 -10.89 27.07
N ILE A 88 -9.12 -11.19 28.01
CA ILE A 88 -8.61 -12.53 28.32
C ILE A 88 -9.78 -13.42 28.75
N THR A 89 -9.97 -14.57 28.08
CA THR A 89 -10.58 -15.76 28.71
C THR A 89 -10.04 -17.03 28.01
N PRO A 90 -9.59 -18.06 28.76
CA PRO A 90 -8.71 -19.11 28.23
C PRO A 90 -9.41 -20.33 27.62
N THR A 91 -8.73 -20.89 26.60
CA THR A 91 -8.51 -22.31 26.24
C THR A 91 -9.58 -23.37 26.51
N VAL A 92 -9.99 -24.14 25.46
CA VAL A 92 -10.03 -25.63 25.51
C VAL A 92 -9.82 -26.29 24.12
N ALA A 93 -8.73 -27.08 24.06
CA ALA A 93 -8.46 -28.37 23.40
C ALA A 93 -8.51 -28.63 21.86
N ALA A 94 -7.45 -29.36 21.49
CA ALA A 94 -7.06 -30.03 20.25
C ALA A 94 -8.03 -31.09 19.67
N THR A 95 -7.87 -31.37 18.37
CA THR A 95 -7.91 -32.74 17.81
C THR A 95 -7.07 -32.82 16.53
N THR A 96 -6.22 -33.84 16.47
CA THR A 96 -5.34 -34.30 15.39
C THR A 96 -6.07 -34.78 14.13
N SER A 97 -5.46 -34.58 12.95
CA SER A 97 -5.53 -35.55 11.85
C SER A 97 -4.34 -35.45 10.89
N THR A 98 -3.88 -36.63 10.48
CA THR A 98 -2.70 -36.95 9.66
C THR A 98 -3.11 -37.22 8.22
N THR A 99 -2.40 -36.70 7.20
CA THR A 99 -2.26 -37.35 5.88
C THR A 99 -0.98 -36.86 5.17
N ALA A 100 -0.28 -37.79 4.51
CA ALA A 100 1.06 -37.66 3.92
C ALA A 100 1.06 -37.20 2.45
N GLY A 101 2.18 -36.62 2.02
CA GLY A 101 2.67 -36.72 0.63
C GLY A 101 2.71 -35.44 -0.22
N THR A 102 3.44 -34.40 0.18
CA THR A 102 4.14 -33.43 -0.71
C THR A 102 5.17 -32.70 0.17
N SER A 103 6.44 -32.61 -0.27
CA SER A 103 7.56 -32.09 0.53
C SER A 103 7.32 -30.63 0.98
N PRO A 104 7.21 -30.32 2.28
CA PRO A 104 6.83 -28.99 2.75
C PRO A 104 7.96 -28.38 3.59
N ARG A 105 8.87 -27.59 3.00
CA ARG A 105 9.86 -26.88 3.85
C ARG A 105 10.15 -25.43 3.47
N ALA A 106 10.11 -25.08 2.18
CA ALA A 106 10.04 -23.67 1.78
C ALA A 106 8.68 -23.02 2.13
N ALA A 107 7.62 -23.83 2.27
CA ALA A 107 6.30 -23.40 2.73
C ALA A 107 6.21 -23.25 4.26
N ALA A 108 7.09 -23.92 5.02
CA ALA A 108 7.10 -23.88 6.49
C ALA A 108 7.61 -22.53 7.05
N LEU A 109 8.26 -21.71 6.23
CA LEU A 109 8.65 -20.33 6.57
C LEU A 109 7.47 -19.34 6.47
N ASP A 110 6.36 -19.73 5.84
CA ASP A 110 5.14 -18.91 5.70
C ASP A 110 4.16 -19.11 6.88
N ASP A 111 4.22 -20.27 7.54
CA ASP A 111 3.12 -20.75 8.41
C ASP A 111 3.27 -20.39 9.90
N GLN A 112 4.47 -20.00 10.36
CA GLN A 112 4.72 -19.66 11.77
C GLN A 112 4.51 -18.17 12.12
N ASN A 113 4.27 -17.30 11.13
CA ASN A 113 3.86 -15.91 11.36
C ASN A 113 2.34 -15.72 11.38
N VAL A 114 1.56 -16.80 11.28
CA VAL A 114 0.09 -16.77 11.26
C VAL A 114 -0.50 -16.77 12.69
N SER A 115 0.27 -17.12 13.73
CA SER A 115 -0.20 -17.14 15.13
C SER A 115 -0.09 -15.80 15.88
N GLY A 116 0.35 -14.74 15.20
CA GLY A 116 0.33 -13.36 15.70
C GLY A 116 -0.46 -12.43 14.77
N LYS A 117 -1.43 -12.96 14.03
CA LYS A 117 -2.26 -12.21 13.08
C LYS A 117 -3.31 -11.40 13.85
N GLU A 118 -2.84 -10.48 14.69
CA GLU A 118 -3.63 -9.31 15.04
C GLU A 118 -3.95 -8.64 13.72
N ARG A 119 -5.18 -8.84 13.26
CA ARG A 119 -5.82 -7.88 12.37
C ARG A 119 -5.62 -6.55 13.07
N LEU A 120 -4.73 -5.70 12.57
CA LEU A 120 -4.47 -4.32 13.04
C LEU A 120 -5.70 -3.41 12.88
N LEU A 121 -6.81 -4.05 12.54
CA LEU A 121 -8.08 -3.61 12.11
C LEU A 121 -9.16 -4.57 12.68
N GLY A 122 -9.22 -4.77 14.00
CA GLY A 122 -10.41 -5.35 14.68
C GLY A 122 -11.23 -4.29 15.45
N SER A 123 -12.54 -4.10 15.19
CA SER A 123 -13.47 -3.00 15.61
C SER A 123 -13.23 -2.22 16.92
N ASN A 124 -13.12 -0.87 16.83
CA ASN A 124 -13.07 0.08 17.96
C ASN A 124 -14.48 0.51 18.38
N THR A 125 -15.00 -0.09 19.46
CA THR A 125 -16.37 0.15 19.97
C THR A 125 -16.60 1.59 20.46
N ASN A 126 -15.52 2.33 20.75
CA ASN A 126 -15.59 3.73 21.15
C ASN A 126 -16.03 4.63 19.98
N LEU A 127 -15.50 4.39 18.78
CA LEU A 127 -15.87 5.16 17.57
C LEU A 127 -17.28 4.82 17.06
N GLU A 128 -17.72 3.58 17.27
CA GLU A 128 -19.09 3.16 16.98
C GLU A 128 -20.09 3.93 17.87
N ARG A 129 -19.83 4.00 19.18
CA ARG A 129 -20.63 4.78 20.13
C ARG A 129 -20.58 6.28 19.88
N ILE A 130 -19.40 6.85 19.57
CA ILE A 130 -19.28 8.28 19.23
C ILE A 130 -20.08 8.58 17.96
N SER A 131 -20.10 7.69 16.96
CA SER A 131 -20.94 7.91 15.78
C SER A 131 -22.43 7.79 16.05
N GLU A 132 -22.85 6.84 16.89
CA GLU A 132 -24.25 6.71 17.29
C GLU A 132 -24.71 7.96 18.04
N TRP A 133 -23.85 8.47 18.92
CA TRP A 133 -24.07 9.73 19.63
C TRP A 133 -24.04 10.94 18.70
N LEU A 134 -23.11 11.01 17.75
CA LEU A 134 -23.01 12.11 16.78
C LEU A 134 -24.21 12.12 15.84
N THR A 135 -24.71 10.96 15.40
CA THR A 135 -25.89 10.89 14.52
C THR A 135 -27.14 11.30 15.28
N THR A 136 -27.27 10.83 16.52
CA THR A 136 -28.40 11.19 17.40
C THR A 136 -28.35 12.67 17.76
N MET A 137 -27.17 13.24 18.00
CA MET A 137 -26.98 14.67 18.26
C MET A 137 -27.20 15.50 17.00
N LEU A 138 -26.75 15.05 15.82
CA LEU A 138 -26.97 15.77 14.56
C LEU A 138 -28.46 15.78 14.16
N VAL A 139 -29.15 14.65 14.33
CA VAL A 139 -30.60 14.57 14.10
C VAL A 139 -31.36 15.34 15.18
N GLY A 140 -30.94 15.24 16.44
CA GLY A 140 -31.56 15.93 17.56
C GLY A 140 -31.42 17.45 17.48
N VAL A 141 -30.20 17.96 17.29
CA VAL A 141 -29.91 19.38 17.04
C VAL A 141 -30.55 19.82 15.73
N GLY A 142 -30.51 18.97 14.70
CA GLY A 142 -31.16 19.23 13.41
C GLY A 142 -32.67 19.42 13.52
N LEU A 143 -33.36 18.69 14.41
CA LEU A 143 -34.79 18.82 14.66
C LEU A 143 -35.15 20.05 15.51
N THR A 144 -34.29 20.44 16.46
CA THR A 144 -34.55 21.59 17.33
C THR A 144 -34.17 22.93 16.70
N GLU A 145 -33.21 22.94 15.76
CA GLU A 145 -32.72 24.14 15.08
C GLU A 145 -33.36 24.36 13.69
N VAL A 146 -34.41 23.60 13.32
CA VAL A 146 -35.11 23.82 12.03
C VAL A 146 -35.68 25.23 11.94
N ASP A 147 -36.24 25.74 13.04
CA ASP A 147 -36.84 27.08 13.07
C ASP A 147 -35.76 28.18 13.01
N SER A 148 -34.62 27.99 13.67
CA SER A 148 -33.50 28.94 13.63
C SER A 148 -32.78 28.96 12.27
N LEU A 149 -32.90 27.90 11.48
CA LEU A 149 -32.40 27.84 10.10
C LEU A 149 -33.12 28.85 9.20
N GLY A 150 -34.43 29.02 9.38
CA GLY A 150 -35.22 30.01 8.64
C GLY A 150 -34.78 31.45 8.93
N ASP A 151 -34.50 31.75 10.20
CA ASP A 151 -34.00 33.07 10.62
C ASP A 151 -32.57 33.31 10.16
N SER A 152 -31.72 32.28 10.17
CA SER A 152 -30.36 32.35 9.61
C SER A 152 -30.38 32.57 8.10
N PHE A 153 -31.32 31.93 7.39
CA PHE A 153 -31.51 32.11 5.95
C PHE A 153 -31.90 33.55 5.61
N ARG A 154 -32.87 34.12 6.37
CA ARG A 154 -33.29 35.52 6.22
C ARG A 154 -32.15 36.47 6.57
N SER A 155 -31.49 36.28 7.70
CA SER A 155 -30.35 37.08 8.13
C SER A 155 -29.21 37.07 7.11
N PHE A 156 -28.90 35.91 6.50
CA PHE A 156 -27.90 35.84 5.44
C PHE A 156 -28.35 36.51 4.14
N SER A 157 -29.62 36.37 3.75
CA SER A 157 -30.22 37.11 2.63
C SER A 157 -30.14 38.63 2.88
N ASP A 158 -30.49 39.09 4.08
CA ASP A 158 -30.47 40.50 4.46
C ASP A 158 -29.03 41.03 4.49
N PHE A 159 -28.08 40.25 5.01
CA PHE A 159 -26.65 40.55 4.94
C PHE A 159 -26.18 40.73 3.49
N LEU A 160 -26.58 39.84 2.58
CA LEU A 160 -26.26 39.99 1.16
C LEU A 160 -26.95 41.20 0.56
N ALA A 161 -28.19 41.51 0.93
CA ALA A 161 -28.90 42.70 0.45
C ALA A 161 -28.22 44.01 0.90
N GLU A 162 -27.72 44.06 2.13
CA GLU A 162 -27.04 45.23 2.71
C GLU A 162 -25.60 45.38 2.22
N ARG A 163 -24.88 44.27 2.07
CA ARG A 163 -23.43 44.28 1.80
C ARG A 163 -23.07 44.03 0.35
N ALA A 164 -23.89 43.34 -0.43
CA ALA A 164 -23.74 43.23 -1.89
C ALA A 164 -24.33 44.47 -2.58
N THR A 165 -23.99 45.66 -2.07
CA THR A 165 -24.31 46.91 -2.75
C THR A 165 -23.44 46.99 -4.00
N LEU A 166 -24.09 46.83 -5.16
CA LEU A 166 -23.49 47.11 -6.46
C LEU A 166 -23.03 48.57 -6.41
N ALA A 167 -21.71 48.79 -6.36
CA ALA A 167 -21.15 50.13 -6.22
C ALA A 167 -21.74 51.07 -7.28
N GLY A 168 -22.53 52.06 -6.87
CA GLY A 168 -23.04 53.10 -7.76
C GLY A 168 -24.56 53.39 -7.78
N GLY A 169 -25.30 53.10 -6.71
CA GLY A 169 -26.59 53.75 -6.45
C GLY A 169 -27.83 52.88 -6.66
N SER A 170 -28.79 53.02 -5.74
CA SER A 170 -30.23 52.64 -5.69
C SER A 170 -30.77 51.49 -6.56
N GLN A 171 -29.95 50.61 -7.10
CA GLN A 171 -30.35 49.42 -7.84
C GLN A 171 -30.11 48.21 -6.95
N SER A 172 -31.22 47.51 -6.70
CA SER A 172 -31.31 46.26 -5.96
C SER A 172 -30.13 45.32 -6.24
N ALA A 173 -29.67 44.56 -5.24
CA ALA A 173 -28.58 43.56 -5.29
C ALA A 173 -28.86 42.37 -6.26
N GLY A 174 -29.67 42.60 -7.29
CA GLY A 174 -30.18 41.62 -8.22
C GLY A 174 -30.95 40.54 -7.49
N ILE A 175 -30.80 39.31 -7.97
CA ILE A 175 -31.37 38.11 -7.35
C ILE A 175 -30.46 37.51 -6.27
N LEU A 176 -29.27 38.08 -6.03
CA LEU A 176 -28.22 37.48 -5.20
C LEU A 176 -28.63 37.27 -3.73
N PRO A 177 -29.34 38.20 -3.05
CA PRO A 177 -29.87 37.94 -1.71
C PRO A 177 -30.80 36.73 -1.67
N THR A 178 -31.63 36.56 -2.71
CA THR A 178 -32.56 35.44 -2.82
C THR A 178 -31.84 34.13 -3.14
N VAL A 179 -30.88 34.13 -4.07
CA VAL A 179 -30.22 32.90 -4.52
C VAL A 179 -29.01 32.49 -3.68
N GLY A 180 -28.37 33.44 -2.98
CA GLY A 180 -27.14 33.23 -2.21
C GLY A 180 -27.25 32.12 -1.16
N PRO A 181 -28.27 32.12 -0.29
CA PRO A 181 -28.47 31.02 0.66
C PRO A 181 -28.62 29.64 -0.04
N PHE A 182 -29.30 29.57 -1.19
CA PHE A 182 -29.43 28.33 -1.95
C PHE A 182 -28.09 27.89 -2.57
N LEU A 183 -27.26 28.83 -3.04
CA LEU A 183 -25.91 28.54 -3.52
C LEU A 183 -25.03 27.97 -2.40
N LEU A 184 -25.15 28.48 -1.17
CA LEU A 184 -24.44 27.97 -0.02
C LEU A 184 -24.85 26.53 0.31
N ILE A 185 -26.15 26.25 0.32
CA ILE A 185 -26.70 24.90 0.53
C ILE A 185 -26.25 23.96 -0.59
N ALA A 186 -26.40 24.36 -1.85
CA ALA A 186 -26.01 23.56 -3.00
C ALA A 186 -24.50 23.25 -2.99
N GLY A 187 -23.67 24.23 -2.66
CA GLY A 187 -22.23 24.06 -2.47
C GLY A 187 -21.94 23.07 -1.33
N SER A 188 -22.60 23.22 -0.19
CA SER A 188 -22.44 22.37 0.99
C SER A 188 -22.82 20.91 0.71
N VAL A 189 -23.97 20.68 0.08
CA VAL A 189 -24.41 19.33 -0.31
C VAL A 189 -23.45 18.73 -1.33
N SER A 190 -23.00 19.51 -2.32
CA SER A 190 -22.07 19.04 -3.35
C SER A 190 -20.71 18.67 -2.76
N GLY A 191 -20.16 19.53 -1.89
CA GLY A 191 -18.91 19.26 -1.18
C GLY A 191 -19.03 18.02 -0.29
N PHE A 192 -20.13 17.90 0.46
CA PHE A 192 -20.40 16.75 1.30
C PHE A 192 -20.40 15.45 0.48
N ILE A 193 -21.22 15.36 -0.56
CA ILE A 193 -21.34 14.15 -1.38
C ILE A 193 -20.00 13.83 -2.04
N PHE A 194 -19.32 14.82 -2.63
CA PHE A 194 -18.05 14.60 -3.31
C PHE A 194 -16.99 14.05 -2.36
N PHE A 195 -16.70 14.74 -1.25
CA PHE A 195 -15.65 14.30 -0.33
C PHE A 195 -16.05 13.03 0.43
N TYR A 196 -17.34 12.84 0.69
CA TYR A 196 -17.85 11.59 1.27
C TYR A 196 -17.59 10.39 0.35
N LEU A 197 -18.00 10.48 -0.91
CA LEU A 197 -17.81 9.41 -1.88
C LEU A 197 -16.33 9.25 -2.23
N TYR A 198 -15.58 10.33 -2.40
CA TYR A 198 -14.15 10.28 -2.72
C TYR A 198 -13.36 9.50 -1.65
N THR A 199 -13.55 9.84 -0.38
CA THR A 199 -12.88 9.16 0.74
C THR A 199 -13.32 7.70 0.84
N ARG A 200 -14.62 7.42 0.65
CA ARG A 200 -15.16 6.06 0.76
C ARG A 200 -14.76 5.15 -0.40
N LEU A 201 -14.78 5.65 -1.63
CA LEU A 201 -14.50 4.86 -2.84
C LEU A 201 -13.01 4.76 -3.17
N TYR A 202 -12.22 5.81 -2.91
CA TYR A 202 -10.81 5.85 -3.30
C TYR A 202 -9.86 5.68 -2.12
N LEU A 203 -10.08 6.40 -1.02
CA LEU A 203 -9.11 6.44 0.07
C LEU A 203 -9.16 5.16 0.94
N SER A 204 -10.36 4.64 1.20
CA SER A 204 -10.54 3.44 2.04
C SER A 204 -9.89 2.18 1.42
N PRO A 205 -10.12 1.84 0.13
CA PRO A 205 -9.43 0.70 -0.47
C PRO A 205 -7.92 0.88 -0.56
N LEU A 206 -7.45 2.12 -0.76
CA LEU A 206 -6.02 2.42 -0.83
C LEU A 206 -5.32 2.20 0.52
N PHE A 207 -5.94 2.57 1.64
CA PHE A 207 -5.39 2.28 2.97
C PHE A 207 -5.34 0.78 3.25
N LEU A 208 -6.41 0.04 2.92
CA LEU A 208 -6.43 -1.42 3.05
C LEU A 208 -5.37 -2.11 2.19
N TYR A 209 -5.15 -1.61 0.97
CA TYR A 209 -4.10 -2.10 0.10
C TYR A 209 -2.71 -1.87 0.70
N VAL A 210 -2.42 -0.65 1.17
CA VAL A 210 -1.14 -0.32 1.82
C VAL A 210 -0.92 -1.16 3.08
N GLU A 211 -1.95 -1.34 3.90
CA GLU A 211 -1.85 -2.19 5.09
C GLU A 211 -1.60 -3.65 4.74
N THR A 212 -2.29 -4.17 3.73
CA THR A 212 -2.05 -5.53 3.23
C THR A 212 -0.61 -5.68 2.74
N LEU A 213 -0.05 -4.67 2.06
CA LEU A 213 1.35 -4.68 1.65
C LEU A 213 2.33 -4.59 2.83
N LEU A 214 1.98 -3.87 3.89
CA LEU A 214 2.81 -3.77 5.09
C LEU A 214 2.77 -5.07 5.92
N THR A 215 1.60 -5.70 5.98
CA THR A 215 1.34 -6.89 6.79
C THR A 215 1.70 -8.18 6.05
N ASN A 216 1.52 -8.21 4.74
CA ASN A 216 1.85 -9.32 3.87
C ASN A 216 2.52 -8.82 2.57
N PRO A 217 3.83 -8.50 2.61
CA PRO A 217 4.58 -8.08 1.43
C PRO A 217 4.51 -9.08 0.26
N GLY A 218 4.25 -10.37 0.55
CA GLY A 218 4.11 -11.42 -0.46
C GLY A 218 2.85 -11.30 -1.33
N ALA A 219 1.79 -10.68 -0.81
CA ALA A 219 0.56 -10.44 -1.57
C ALA A 219 0.67 -9.27 -2.57
N ALA A 220 1.80 -8.57 -2.59
CA ALA A 220 2.03 -7.47 -3.51
C ALA A 220 1.96 -7.94 -4.96
N GLU A 221 1.10 -7.31 -5.76
CA GLU A 221 1.03 -7.56 -7.19
C GLU A 221 2.30 -7.07 -7.89
N LEU A 222 2.82 -7.89 -8.80
CA LEU A 222 3.99 -7.57 -9.61
C LEU A 222 3.63 -6.62 -10.73
N LYS A 223 4.57 -5.72 -11.05
CA LYS A 223 4.49 -4.92 -12.28
C LYS A 223 4.48 -5.84 -13.50
N THR A 224 3.78 -5.44 -14.55
CA THR A 224 3.57 -6.24 -15.77
C THR A 224 4.87 -6.80 -16.34
N GLU A 225 5.95 -6.02 -16.38
CA GLU A 225 7.24 -6.48 -16.92
C GLU A 225 7.79 -7.70 -16.16
N VAL A 226 7.81 -7.64 -14.83
CA VAL A 226 8.32 -8.74 -13.99
C VAL A 226 7.33 -9.91 -13.99
N ALA A 227 6.02 -9.64 -13.99
CA ALA A 227 5.00 -10.67 -14.05
C ALA A 227 5.09 -11.52 -15.33
N GLU A 228 5.34 -10.90 -16.49
CA GLU A 228 5.52 -11.66 -17.74
C GLU A 228 6.72 -12.58 -17.71
N GLU A 229 7.83 -12.16 -17.09
CA GLU A 229 9.00 -13.02 -16.95
C GLU A 229 8.77 -14.20 -16.00
N VAL A 230 8.10 -13.95 -14.87
CA VAL A 230 7.68 -15.02 -13.95
C VAL A 230 6.80 -16.02 -14.69
N ARG A 231 5.84 -15.54 -15.49
CA ARG A 231 4.96 -16.39 -16.30
C ARG A 231 5.73 -17.20 -17.32
N HIS A 232 6.64 -16.55 -18.06
CA HIS A 232 7.48 -17.23 -19.06
C HIS A 232 8.32 -18.34 -18.43
N LEU A 233 8.92 -18.07 -17.26
CA LEU A 233 9.68 -19.08 -16.53
C LEU A 233 8.76 -20.22 -16.04
N ALA A 234 7.59 -19.88 -15.49
CA ALA A 234 6.59 -20.85 -15.05
C ALA A 234 6.09 -21.76 -16.18
N THR A 235 5.97 -21.27 -17.41
CA THR A 235 5.61 -22.10 -18.58
C THR A 235 6.68 -23.13 -18.93
N SER A 236 7.96 -22.84 -18.64
CA SER A 236 9.07 -23.77 -18.90
C SER A 236 9.23 -24.85 -17.83
N LEU A 237 8.54 -24.72 -16.70
CA LEU A 237 8.61 -25.66 -15.58
C LEU A 237 7.60 -26.82 -15.74
N PRO A 238 7.84 -27.97 -15.08
CA PRO A 238 6.85 -29.04 -14.97
C PRO A 238 5.52 -28.54 -14.39
N GLN A 239 4.41 -28.84 -15.06
CA GLN A 239 3.06 -28.37 -14.68
C GLN A 239 2.35 -29.30 -13.69
N ASN A 240 3.10 -30.12 -12.95
CA ASN A 240 2.59 -31.04 -11.92
C ASN A 240 2.31 -30.33 -10.58
N ASP A 241 2.93 -29.17 -10.35
CA ASP A 241 2.64 -28.30 -9.21
C ASP A 241 1.49 -27.33 -9.54
N PRO A 242 0.37 -27.33 -8.77
CA PRO A 242 -0.73 -26.39 -8.97
C PRO A 242 -0.33 -24.91 -8.95
N MET A 243 0.67 -24.52 -8.15
CA MET A 243 1.13 -23.14 -8.05
C MET A 243 1.89 -22.71 -9.31
N ILE A 244 2.68 -23.60 -9.89
CA ILE A 244 3.35 -23.36 -11.18
C ILE A 244 2.34 -23.32 -12.32
N SER A 245 1.35 -24.21 -12.28
CA SER A 245 0.26 -24.25 -13.26
C SER A 245 -0.64 -23.02 -13.22
N TYR A 246 -0.82 -22.43 -12.03
CA TYR A 246 -1.45 -21.14 -11.86
C TYR A 246 -0.56 -20.01 -12.39
N ALA A 247 0.71 -19.98 -11.98
CA ALA A 247 1.64 -18.91 -12.33
C ALA A 247 1.85 -18.77 -13.85
N SER A 248 1.78 -19.87 -14.60
CA SER A 248 1.91 -19.89 -16.05
C SER A 248 0.70 -19.30 -16.81
N ARG A 249 -0.45 -19.11 -16.13
CA ARG A 249 -1.71 -18.71 -16.77
C ARG A 249 -2.39 -17.49 -16.14
N ALA A 250 -2.00 -17.08 -14.93
CA ALA A 250 -2.66 -16.01 -14.20
C ALA A 250 -2.48 -14.65 -14.90
N ALA A 251 -3.56 -13.86 -14.92
CA ALA A 251 -3.56 -12.50 -15.48
C ALA A 251 -2.70 -11.53 -14.64
N SER A 252 -2.71 -11.71 -13.32
CA SER A 252 -1.92 -10.95 -12.34
C SER A 252 -1.17 -11.93 -11.43
N LEU A 253 0.07 -11.60 -11.07
CA LEU A 253 0.92 -12.43 -10.21
C LEU A 253 1.36 -11.64 -8.99
N SER A 254 1.39 -12.32 -7.85
CA SER A 254 1.94 -11.77 -6.60
C SER A 254 3.43 -12.05 -6.46
N VAL A 255 4.07 -11.35 -5.53
CA VAL A 255 5.44 -11.65 -5.10
C VAL A 255 5.53 -13.11 -4.62
N SER A 256 4.58 -13.60 -3.82
CA SER A 256 4.59 -15.00 -3.34
C SER A 256 4.55 -16.02 -4.49
N ASP A 257 3.77 -15.75 -5.54
CA ASP A 257 3.72 -16.61 -6.73
C ASP A 257 5.09 -16.70 -7.40
N SER A 258 5.79 -15.56 -7.53
CA SER A 258 7.14 -15.54 -8.10
C SER A 258 8.18 -16.30 -7.26
N LEU A 259 8.04 -16.28 -5.93
CA LEU A 259 8.91 -17.08 -5.05
C LEU A 259 8.67 -18.58 -5.21
N ASN A 260 7.44 -19.01 -5.50
CA ASN A 260 7.14 -20.41 -5.81
C ASN A 260 7.80 -20.82 -7.13
N VAL A 261 7.79 -19.95 -8.14
CA VAL A 261 8.48 -20.18 -9.42
C VAL A 261 9.99 -20.27 -9.22
N ILE A 262 10.61 -19.36 -8.44
CA ILE A 262 12.04 -19.44 -8.09
C ILE A 262 12.35 -20.77 -7.39
N ALA A 263 11.56 -21.16 -6.39
CA ALA A 263 11.78 -22.39 -5.65
C ALA A 263 11.74 -23.62 -6.57
N SER A 264 10.75 -23.70 -7.48
CA SER A 264 10.66 -24.80 -8.45
C SER A 264 11.80 -24.76 -9.47
N GLN A 265 12.24 -23.57 -9.86
CA GLN A 265 13.35 -23.39 -10.78
C GLN A 265 14.68 -23.92 -10.23
N LEU A 266 14.92 -23.85 -8.91
CA LEU A 266 16.13 -24.37 -8.27
C LEU A 266 16.29 -25.89 -8.36
N TYR A 267 15.21 -26.63 -8.62
CA TYR A 267 15.26 -28.07 -8.85
C TYR A 267 15.53 -28.47 -10.32
N GLN A 268 15.59 -27.49 -11.23
CA GLN A 268 15.92 -27.76 -12.63
C GLN A 268 17.45 -27.80 -12.81
N SER A 269 17.92 -28.57 -13.79
CA SER A 269 19.33 -28.53 -14.22
C SER A 269 19.72 -27.10 -14.64
N ASP A 270 20.81 -26.58 -14.08
CA ASP A 270 21.29 -25.20 -14.28
C ASP A 270 20.22 -24.13 -13.98
N GLY A 271 19.29 -24.46 -13.09
CA GLY A 271 18.16 -23.60 -12.74
C GLY A 271 18.56 -22.39 -11.90
N TYR A 272 19.67 -22.46 -11.17
CA TYR A 272 20.12 -21.39 -10.28
C TYR A 272 20.38 -20.08 -11.02
N ASP A 273 20.87 -20.08 -12.26
CA ASP A 273 21.13 -18.83 -12.99
C ASP A 273 19.81 -18.11 -13.32
N LYS A 274 18.79 -18.85 -13.79
CA LYS A 274 17.45 -18.28 -14.05
C LYS A 274 16.79 -17.80 -12.75
N ALA A 275 16.97 -18.54 -11.66
CA ALA A 275 16.47 -18.17 -10.34
C ALA A 275 17.14 -16.88 -9.82
N ILE A 276 18.46 -16.73 -10.00
CA ILE A 276 19.21 -15.52 -9.63
C ILE A 276 18.77 -14.33 -10.48
N ASP A 277 18.62 -14.50 -11.79
CA ASP A 277 18.19 -13.43 -12.70
C ASP A 277 16.80 -12.90 -12.34
N LEU A 278 15.85 -13.80 -12.10
CA LEU A 278 14.51 -13.42 -11.66
C LEU A 278 14.55 -12.79 -10.25
N GLY A 279 15.32 -13.37 -9.33
CA GLY A 279 15.51 -12.85 -7.97
C GLY A 279 16.04 -11.42 -7.96
N ASN A 280 17.05 -11.12 -8.80
CA ASN A 280 17.62 -9.79 -8.92
C ASN A 280 16.61 -8.74 -9.39
N LYS A 281 15.63 -9.13 -10.23
CA LYS A 281 14.53 -8.26 -10.64
C LYS A 281 13.51 -8.07 -9.52
N LEU A 282 13.23 -9.13 -8.75
CA LEU A 282 12.38 -9.08 -7.57
C LEU A 282 12.98 -8.26 -6.43
N ALA A 283 14.30 -8.04 -6.39
CA ALA A 283 14.97 -7.22 -5.37
C ALA A 283 14.43 -5.77 -5.29
N ALA A 284 13.84 -5.26 -6.38
CA ALA A 284 13.20 -3.94 -6.42
C ALA A 284 11.72 -3.93 -5.99
N THR A 285 11.19 -5.09 -5.60
CA THR A 285 9.79 -5.29 -5.17
C THR A 285 9.71 -5.53 -3.66
N PRO A 286 8.50 -5.64 -3.08
CA PRO A 286 8.35 -6.03 -1.67
C PRO A 286 8.97 -7.40 -1.31
N ALA A 287 9.37 -8.23 -2.28
CA ALA A 287 10.09 -9.48 -2.05
C ALA A 287 11.31 -9.32 -1.14
N ALA A 288 12.06 -8.22 -1.27
CA ALA A 288 13.24 -7.95 -0.45
C ALA A 288 12.96 -7.83 1.05
N LYS A 289 11.68 -7.68 1.45
CA LYS A 289 11.24 -7.67 2.85
C LYS A 289 10.89 -9.06 3.40
N LEU A 290 10.92 -10.10 2.56
CA LEU A 290 10.56 -11.46 2.94
C LEU A 290 11.82 -12.27 3.24
N SER A 291 11.88 -12.90 4.41
CA SER A 291 12.95 -13.84 4.75
C SER A 291 13.05 -14.97 3.71
N ARG A 292 11.90 -15.49 3.24
CA ARG A 292 11.81 -16.53 2.21
C ARG A 292 12.51 -16.16 0.90
N TYR A 293 12.42 -14.90 0.47
CA TYR A 293 13.13 -14.43 -0.72
C TYR A 293 14.65 -14.58 -0.53
N TRP A 294 15.19 -14.08 0.58
CA TRP A 294 16.62 -14.16 0.86
C TRP A 294 17.10 -15.59 1.11
N PHE A 295 16.27 -16.44 1.69
CA PHE A 295 16.53 -17.88 1.82
C PHE A 295 16.70 -18.54 0.44
N LEU A 296 15.78 -18.29 -0.49
CA LEU A 296 15.88 -18.80 -1.87
C LEU A 296 17.09 -18.24 -2.61
N MET A 297 17.42 -16.96 -2.40
CA MET A 297 18.63 -16.36 -2.97
C MET A 297 19.90 -17.01 -2.40
N ALA A 298 19.94 -17.33 -1.10
CA ALA A 298 21.06 -18.03 -0.50
C ALA A 298 21.26 -19.41 -1.14
N ALA A 299 20.18 -20.18 -1.30
CA ALA A 299 20.20 -21.47 -1.99
C ALA A 299 20.67 -21.33 -3.45
N ALA A 300 20.14 -20.37 -4.20
CA ALA A 300 20.52 -20.13 -5.59
C ALA A 300 22.01 -19.79 -5.75
N TYR A 301 22.53 -18.87 -4.92
CA TYR A 301 23.95 -18.54 -4.92
C TYR A 301 24.83 -19.69 -4.38
N GLY A 302 24.28 -20.53 -3.51
CA GLY A 302 24.91 -21.75 -3.00
C GLY A 302 25.16 -22.78 -4.10
N GLN A 303 24.10 -23.10 -4.87
CA GLN A 303 24.22 -23.94 -6.06
C GLN A 303 25.24 -23.36 -7.04
N LYS A 304 25.15 -22.05 -7.33
CA LYS A 304 26.12 -21.38 -8.20
C LYS A 304 27.55 -21.54 -7.69
N HIS A 305 27.79 -21.37 -6.39
CA HIS A 305 29.11 -21.54 -5.79
C HIS A 305 29.64 -22.96 -5.99
N HIS A 306 28.78 -23.96 -5.78
CA HIS A 306 29.13 -25.37 -5.91
C HIS A 306 29.50 -25.76 -7.35
N TYR A 307 28.76 -25.23 -8.34
CA TYR A 307 28.99 -25.51 -9.75
C TYR A 307 30.01 -24.58 -10.43
N LEU A 308 30.72 -23.72 -9.68
CA LEU A 308 31.78 -22.90 -10.27
C LEU A 308 32.88 -23.78 -10.89
N PRO A 309 33.34 -23.46 -12.12
CA PRO A 309 34.45 -24.17 -12.74
C PRO A 309 35.72 -24.17 -11.87
N SER A 310 36.52 -25.21 -11.99
CA SER A 310 37.78 -25.32 -11.23
C SER A 310 38.77 -24.20 -11.59
N ASP A 311 38.71 -23.67 -12.81
CA ASP A 311 39.49 -22.54 -13.31
C ASP A 311 38.84 -21.17 -13.05
N ALA A 312 37.67 -21.12 -12.39
CA ALA A 312 37.02 -19.86 -12.02
C ALA A 312 37.97 -18.94 -11.23
N SER A 313 37.90 -17.64 -11.52
CA SER A 313 38.81 -16.69 -10.89
C SER A 313 38.61 -16.63 -9.38
N ALA A 314 39.67 -16.30 -8.62
CA ALA A 314 39.57 -16.10 -7.18
C ALA A 314 38.54 -15.01 -6.82
N GLU A 315 38.38 -14.01 -7.69
CA GLU A 315 37.40 -12.93 -7.50
C GLU A 315 35.97 -13.42 -7.67
N GLU A 316 35.73 -14.27 -8.66
CA GLU A 316 34.41 -14.85 -8.91
C GLU A 316 33.97 -15.76 -7.77
N ARG A 317 34.85 -16.66 -7.30
CA ARG A 317 34.58 -17.50 -6.12
C ARG A 317 34.26 -16.65 -4.90
N ARG A 318 35.05 -15.60 -4.65
CA ARG A 318 34.84 -14.66 -3.54
C ARG A 318 33.50 -13.92 -3.66
N THR A 319 33.14 -13.48 -4.86
CA THR A 319 31.89 -12.75 -5.10
C THR A 319 30.69 -13.64 -4.83
N THR A 320 30.68 -14.86 -5.38
CA THR A 320 29.57 -15.82 -5.17
C THR A 320 29.45 -16.21 -3.71
N ARG A 321 30.57 -16.47 -3.02
CA ARG A 321 30.59 -16.71 -1.57
C ARG A 321 29.96 -15.54 -0.79
N ASN A 322 30.34 -14.31 -1.10
CA ASN A 322 29.79 -13.13 -0.44
C ASN A 322 28.28 -12.97 -0.69
N SER A 323 27.80 -13.32 -1.88
CA SER A 323 26.37 -13.31 -2.19
C SER A 323 25.59 -14.31 -1.32
N VAL A 324 26.12 -15.52 -1.10
CA VAL A 324 25.53 -16.51 -0.18
C VAL A 324 25.45 -15.94 1.23
N LEU A 325 26.57 -15.43 1.76
CA LEU A 325 26.63 -14.90 3.13
C LEU A 325 25.68 -13.71 3.32
N ASN A 326 25.63 -12.79 2.36
CA ASN A 326 24.72 -11.64 2.40
C ASN A 326 23.25 -12.07 2.38
N ALA A 327 22.89 -13.04 1.53
CA ALA A 327 21.54 -13.56 1.47
C ALA A 327 21.16 -14.32 2.75
N ALA A 328 22.04 -15.18 3.26
CA ALA A 328 21.85 -15.90 4.51
C ALA A 328 21.66 -14.94 5.70
N HIS A 329 22.51 -13.91 5.80
CA HIS A 329 22.39 -12.90 6.85
C HIS A 329 21.04 -12.19 6.80
N LYS A 330 20.61 -11.72 5.62
CA LYS A 330 19.32 -11.03 5.47
C LYS A 330 18.12 -11.94 5.75
N ALA A 331 18.20 -13.22 5.39
CA ALA A 331 17.16 -14.17 5.70
C ALA A 331 16.97 -14.31 7.22
N VAL A 332 18.08 -14.40 7.97
CA VAL A 332 18.08 -14.49 9.45
C VAL A 332 17.67 -13.17 10.10
N GLU A 333 18.11 -12.03 9.58
CA GLU A 333 17.72 -10.69 10.07
C GLU A 333 16.20 -10.49 10.00
N LEU A 334 15.55 -11.04 8.98
CA LEU A 334 14.11 -10.95 8.78
C LEU A 334 13.32 -12.05 9.51
N SER A 335 13.94 -13.19 9.83
CA SER A 335 13.31 -14.28 10.58
C SER A 335 14.34 -15.20 11.23
N ASP A 336 14.28 -15.32 12.57
CA ASP A 336 15.16 -16.24 13.31
C ASP A 336 15.00 -17.71 12.88
N SER A 337 13.81 -18.09 12.41
CA SER A 337 13.52 -19.44 11.91
C SER A 337 14.40 -19.84 10.72
N ALA A 338 14.91 -18.84 9.97
CA ALA A 338 15.79 -19.06 8.83
C ALA A 338 17.13 -19.68 9.25
N ARG A 339 17.62 -19.48 10.47
CA ARG A 339 18.88 -20.09 10.95
C ARG A 339 18.85 -21.61 10.82
N SER A 340 17.81 -22.22 11.38
CA SER A 340 17.64 -23.68 11.36
C SER A 340 17.45 -24.22 9.94
N SER A 341 16.76 -23.48 9.09
CA SER A 341 16.49 -23.86 7.70
C SER A 341 17.74 -23.76 6.84
N LEU A 342 18.52 -22.68 6.97
CA LEU A 342 19.80 -22.49 6.27
C LEU A 342 20.84 -23.52 6.72
N LYS A 343 20.88 -23.84 8.03
CA LYS A 343 21.75 -24.90 8.55
C LYS A 343 21.43 -26.25 7.93
N ALA A 344 20.15 -26.56 7.71
CA ALA A 344 19.74 -27.82 7.09
C ALA A 344 20.25 -27.97 5.65
N LEU A 345 20.39 -26.87 4.88
CA LEU A 345 20.92 -26.90 3.51
C LEU A 345 22.43 -27.21 3.44
N THR A 346 23.13 -27.26 4.57
CA THR A 346 24.56 -27.60 4.60
C THR A 346 24.83 -29.10 4.68
N ASP A 347 23.79 -29.90 4.94
CA ASP A 347 23.91 -31.36 5.00
C ASP A 347 24.03 -31.93 3.58
N ARG A 348 25.17 -32.58 3.31
CA ARG A 348 25.49 -33.15 1.99
C ARG A 348 24.54 -34.28 1.59
N ASP A 349 24.04 -35.01 2.57
CA ASP A 349 23.19 -36.17 2.36
C ASP A 349 21.70 -35.79 2.29
N ALA A 350 21.38 -34.52 2.54
CA ALA A 350 20.02 -34.00 2.38
C ALA A 350 19.65 -33.84 0.90
N ILE A 351 18.35 -33.95 0.62
CA ILE A 351 17.77 -33.70 -0.72
C ILE A 351 18.05 -32.25 -1.14
N ASP A 352 17.86 -31.32 -0.21
CA ASP A 352 18.15 -29.90 -0.40
C ASP A 352 19.50 -29.61 0.27
N ASN A 353 20.59 -29.67 -0.51
CA ASN A 353 21.97 -29.50 -0.02
C ASN A 353 22.68 -28.30 -0.66
N ASP A 354 21.90 -27.28 -1.05
CA ASP A 354 22.36 -26.12 -1.83
C ASP A 354 23.51 -25.34 -1.16
N LEU A 355 23.67 -25.47 0.17
CA LEU A 355 24.70 -24.80 0.97
C LEU A 355 25.76 -25.77 1.50
N GLN A 356 25.89 -26.97 0.93
CA GLN A 356 26.84 -28.00 1.39
C GLN A 356 28.30 -27.54 1.47
N ASP A 357 28.70 -26.62 0.60
CA ASP A 357 30.06 -26.05 0.60
C ASP A 357 30.33 -25.17 1.84
N PHE A 358 29.27 -24.68 2.48
CA PHE A 358 29.32 -23.74 3.60
C PHE A 358 29.23 -24.42 4.97
N ALA A 359 29.13 -25.75 5.02
CA ALA A 359 29.03 -26.52 6.26
C ALA A 359 30.13 -26.20 7.29
N ASN A 360 31.33 -25.84 6.81
CA ASN A 360 32.50 -25.49 7.63
C ASN A 360 32.94 -24.03 7.46
N ASP A 361 32.16 -23.20 6.76
CA ASP A 361 32.50 -21.81 6.56
C ASP A 361 32.32 -21.02 7.88
N PRO A 362 33.37 -20.37 8.41
CA PRO A 362 33.31 -19.71 9.72
C PRO A 362 32.39 -18.48 9.72
N ASP A 363 32.21 -17.82 8.57
CA ASP A 363 31.33 -16.67 8.46
C ASP A 363 29.87 -17.12 8.39
N PHE A 364 29.61 -18.22 7.68
CA PHE A 364 28.28 -18.82 7.62
C PHE A 364 27.84 -19.37 8.98
N LYS A 365 28.72 -20.08 9.71
CA LYS A 365 28.42 -20.58 11.06
C LYS A 365 27.96 -19.46 12.00
N ARG A 366 28.62 -18.30 11.95
CA ARG A 366 28.23 -17.12 12.75
C ARG A 366 26.82 -16.58 12.42
N ILE A 367 26.28 -16.91 11.25
CA ILE A 367 24.92 -16.51 10.84
C ILE A 367 23.87 -17.50 11.33
N VAL A 368 24.18 -18.81 11.35
CA VAL A 368 23.18 -19.88 11.59
C VAL A 368 23.26 -20.52 12.98
N GLU A 369 24.35 -20.30 13.72
CA GLU A 369 24.53 -20.67 15.13
C GLU A 369 24.30 -19.45 16.02
#